data_AF-A0A837IP42-F1
#
_entry.id   AF-A0A837IP42-F1
#
_cell.length_a   1.000
_cell.length_b   1.000
_cell.length_c   1.000
_cell.angle_alpha   90.00
_cell.angle_beta   90.00
_cell.angle_gamma   90.00
#
_symmetry.space_group_name_H-M   'P 1'
#
loop_
_entity.id
_entity.type
_entity.pdbx_description
1 polymer ?
#
loop_
_entity_poly.entity_id
_entity_poly.type
_entity_poly.pdbx_seq_one_letter_code
_entity_poly.pdbx_strand_id
1 'polypeptide(L)'
;MEIKFELPGPVDEERLNREVMPVGYVSEQISDHKFYVRTEDNLVNVGRCDLAEPFVKVTFFTLVPEGRDFLAAFGRRFPEHDPLTLFFGFVYRLPNGLFRLDGTPLRLKGAAMKEIGRHTTADKVYFVSFYRGDWTDQALKVISMRAVLPNFTLGVEKGPASLDLEKERKK
;
A
#
# COMPACT_ATOMS: atom_id res chain seq x y z
N MET A 1 5.58 -3.73 -3.81
CA MET A 1 4.61 -2.69 -3.43
C MET A 1 3.47 -2.74 -4.43
N GLU A 2 2.29 -2.29 -4.03
CA GLU A 2 1.05 -2.37 -4.80
C GLU A 2 0.14 -1.20 -4.47
N ILE A 3 -0.51 -0.64 -5.49
CA ILE A 3 -1.52 0.39 -5.35
C ILE A 3 -2.82 -0.07 -6.01
N LYS A 4 -3.93 0.13 -5.30
CA LYS A 4 -5.25 0.15 -5.92
C LYS A 4 -5.53 1.56 -6.44
N PHE A 5 -5.71 1.67 -7.74
CA PHE A 5 -5.99 2.90 -8.44
C PHE A 5 -7.41 2.84 -8.98
N GLU A 6 -8.25 3.82 -8.66
CA GLU A 6 -9.62 3.86 -9.14
C GLU A 6 -9.65 4.31 -10.60
N LEU A 7 -10.24 3.49 -11.46
CA LEU A 7 -10.36 3.75 -12.88
C LEU A 7 -11.68 3.16 -13.38
N PRO A 8 -12.79 3.91 -13.23
CA PRO A 8 -14.12 3.39 -13.57
C PRO A 8 -14.29 3.21 -15.08
N GLY A 9 -15.13 2.24 -15.44
CA GLY A 9 -15.45 1.88 -16.82
C GLY A 9 -14.45 0.91 -17.45
N PRO A 10 -14.69 0.49 -18.71
CA PRO A 10 -13.82 -0.46 -19.41
C PRO A 10 -12.39 0.06 -19.55
N VAL A 11 -11.42 -0.81 -19.33
CA VAL A 11 -9.98 -0.48 -19.40
C VAL A 11 -9.30 -1.41 -20.39
N ASP A 12 -8.64 -0.83 -21.38
CA ASP A 12 -7.77 -1.51 -22.35
C ASP A 12 -6.33 -0.97 -22.26
N GLU A 13 -5.44 -1.50 -23.09
CA GLU A 13 -4.04 -1.11 -23.13
C GLU A 13 -3.85 0.39 -23.47
N GLU A 14 -4.61 0.90 -24.43
CA GLU A 14 -4.53 2.30 -24.87
C GLU A 14 -4.89 3.24 -23.71
N ARG A 15 -5.98 2.94 -23.01
CA ARG A 15 -6.43 3.72 -21.85
C ARG A 15 -5.43 3.65 -20.70
N LEU A 16 -4.87 2.47 -20.40
CA LEU A 16 -3.83 2.34 -19.38
C LEU A 16 -2.60 3.20 -19.72
N ASN A 17 -2.12 3.14 -20.96
CA ASN A 17 -0.99 3.94 -21.42
C ASN A 17 -1.26 5.45 -21.33
N ARG A 18 -2.46 5.89 -21.72
CA ARG A 18 -2.83 7.30 -21.70
C ARG A 18 -3.06 7.84 -20.29
N GLU A 19 -3.81 7.11 -19.48
CA GLU A 19 -4.35 7.61 -18.21
C GLU A 19 -3.50 7.22 -17.01
N VAL A 20 -2.89 6.02 -17.01
CA VAL A 20 -2.19 5.45 -15.84
C VAL A 20 -0.67 5.48 -15.99
N MET A 21 -0.11 5.22 -17.17
CA MET A 21 1.34 5.09 -17.30
C MET A 21 2.05 6.46 -17.17
N PRO A 22 3.10 6.58 -16.33
CA PRO A 22 4.01 7.71 -16.38
C PRO A 22 4.82 7.73 -17.69
N VAL A 23 5.32 8.90 -18.08
CA VAL A 23 6.20 9.04 -19.26
C VAL A 23 7.40 8.12 -19.16
N GLY A 24 7.75 7.45 -20.27
CA GLY A 24 8.86 6.49 -20.35
C GLY A 24 8.47 5.06 -19.98
N TYR A 25 7.17 4.79 -19.76
CA TYR A 25 6.64 3.49 -19.44
C TYR A 25 5.39 3.18 -20.25
N VAL A 26 5.26 1.91 -20.64
CA VAL A 26 4.12 1.39 -21.39
C VAL A 26 3.57 0.12 -20.74
N SER A 27 2.27 -0.08 -20.85
CA SER A 27 1.59 -1.33 -20.58
C SER A 27 1.53 -2.19 -21.83
N GLU A 28 1.77 -3.50 -21.69
CA GLU A 28 1.64 -4.51 -22.74
C GLU A 28 0.72 -5.64 -22.24
N GLN A 29 -0.32 -5.94 -23.00
CA GLN A 29 -1.30 -6.95 -22.63
C GLN A 29 -0.73 -8.36 -22.61
N ILE A 30 -0.95 -9.07 -21.50
CA ILE A 30 -0.59 -10.49 -21.33
C ILE A 30 -1.84 -11.37 -21.44
N SER A 31 -2.95 -10.89 -20.90
CA SER A 31 -4.26 -11.55 -20.94
C SER A 31 -5.36 -10.50 -20.76
N ASP A 32 -6.62 -10.90 -20.88
CA ASP A 32 -7.81 -10.01 -20.83
C ASP A 32 -7.85 -9.04 -19.63
N HIS A 33 -7.23 -9.43 -18.50
CA HIS A 33 -7.22 -8.63 -17.27
C HIS A 33 -5.81 -8.34 -16.73
N LYS A 34 -4.75 -8.54 -17.51
CA LYS A 34 -3.38 -8.40 -17.03
C LYS A 34 -2.46 -7.79 -18.07
N PHE A 35 -1.67 -6.81 -17.62
CA PHE A 35 -0.71 -6.09 -18.45
C PHE A 35 0.63 -6.04 -17.74
N TYR A 36 1.73 -6.33 -18.43
CA TYR A 36 3.05 -5.96 -17.91
C TYR A 36 3.23 -4.46 -18.05
N VAL A 37 3.96 -3.85 -17.12
CA VAL A 37 4.49 -2.50 -17.30
C VAL A 37 5.96 -2.63 -17.65
N ARG A 38 6.35 -1.98 -18.76
CA ARG A 38 7.69 -1.99 -19.31
C ARG A 38 8.22 -0.58 -19.48
N THR A 39 9.53 -0.41 -19.43
CA THR A 39 10.18 0.81 -19.92
C THR A 39 10.02 0.93 -21.43
N GLU A 40 9.85 2.15 -21.95
CA GLU A 40 9.71 2.39 -23.39
C GLU A 40 10.99 2.05 -24.18
N ASP A 41 12.15 2.41 -23.65
CA ASP A 41 13.41 2.37 -24.41
C ASP A 41 14.02 0.97 -24.53
N ASN A 42 13.95 0.16 -23.47
CA ASN A 42 14.62 -1.14 -23.39
C ASN A 42 13.69 -2.28 -22.96
N LEU A 43 12.38 -2.01 -22.87
CA LEU A 43 11.34 -3.01 -22.64
C LEU A 43 11.59 -3.89 -21.39
N VAL A 44 12.19 -3.33 -20.34
CA VAL A 44 12.42 -4.02 -19.07
C VAL A 44 11.11 -4.10 -18.30
N ASN A 45 10.75 -5.29 -17.80
CA ASN A 45 9.56 -5.47 -16.98
C ASN A 45 9.76 -4.82 -15.59
N VAL A 46 8.99 -3.77 -15.31
CA VAL A 46 9.09 -2.97 -14.09
C VAL A 46 7.88 -3.09 -13.17
N GLY A 47 6.79 -3.69 -13.67
CA GLY A 47 5.58 -3.89 -12.90
C GLY A 47 4.51 -4.64 -13.66
N ARG A 48 3.30 -4.63 -13.09
CA ARG A 48 2.11 -5.24 -13.69
C ARG A 48 0.86 -4.45 -13.30
N CYS A 49 -0.11 -4.37 -14.20
CA CYS A 49 -1.47 -3.94 -13.91
C CYS A 49 -2.41 -5.16 -13.98
N ASP A 50 -3.15 -5.41 -12.91
CA ASP A 50 -4.26 -6.36 -12.89
C ASP A 50 -5.59 -5.57 -12.87
N LEU A 51 -6.48 -5.84 -13.82
CA LEU A 51 -7.80 -5.20 -13.88
C LEU A 51 -8.73 -5.86 -12.86
N ALA A 52 -9.39 -5.03 -12.04
CA ALA A 52 -10.37 -5.45 -11.04
C ALA A 52 -11.42 -4.34 -10.88
N GLU A 53 -12.34 -4.22 -11.84
CA GLU A 53 -13.31 -3.12 -11.92
C GLU A 53 -14.00 -2.85 -10.57
N PRO A 54 -14.14 -1.56 -10.17
CA PRO A 54 -13.75 -0.33 -10.88
C PRO A 54 -12.28 0.09 -10.67
N PHE A 55 -11.40 -0.82 -10.29
CA PHE A 55 -10.01 -0.53 -9.94
C PHE A 55 -9.02 -1.19 -10.89
N VAL A 56 -7.84 -0.59 -10.98
CA VAL A 56 -6.63 -1.22 -11.50
C VAL A 56 -5.66 -1.40 -10.34
N LYS A 57 -5.17 -2.61 -10.18
CA LYS A 57 -4.14 -2.94 -9.20
C LYS A 57 -2.78 -2.84 -9.88
N VAL A 58 -2.00 -1.84 -9.49
CA VAL A 58 -0.64 -1.60 -10.01
C VAL A 58 0.37 -2.23 -9.05
N THR A 59 1.12 -3.22 -9.52
CA THR A 59 2.19 -3.89 -8.77
C THR A 59 3.56 -3.43 -9.26
N PHE A 60 4.44 -3.04 -8.35
CA PHE A 60 5.77 -2.52 -8.64
C PHE A 60 6.86 -3.54 -8.33
N PHE A 61 7.73 -3.83 -9.31
CA PHE A 61 8.84 -4.78 -9.16
C PHE A 61 10.10 -4.07 -8.65
N THR A 62 10.15 -3.76 -7.36
CA THR A 62 11.20 -2.93 -6.74
C THR A 62 12.56 -3.63 -6.53
N LEU A 63 12.70 -4.89 -6.99
CA LEU A 63 13.96 -5.63 -6.98
C LEU A 63 14.91 -5.20 -8.09
N VAL A 64 14.38 -4.60 -9.17
CA VAL A 64 15.16 -4.02 -10.27
C VAL A 64 15.19 -2.48 -10.15
N PRO A 65 16.29 -1.80 -10.50
CA PRO A 65 16.40 -0.34 -10.44
C PRO A 65 15.26 0.37 -11.18
N GLU A 66 14.96 -0.06 -12.40
CA GLU A 66 13.92 0.51 -13.26
C GLU A 66 12.52 0.39 -12.63
N GLY A 67 12.29 -0.65 -11.82
CA GLY A 67 11.06 -0.81 -11.06
C GLY A 67 10.93 0.17 -9.89
N ARG A 68 12.04 0.60 -9.30
CA ARG A 68 12.06 1.69 -8.31
C ARG A 68 11.83 3.05 -8.97
N ASP A 69 12.40 3.25 -10.16
CA ASP A 69 12.18 4.45 -10.95
C ASP A 69 10.73 4.56 -11.42
N PHE A 70 10.13 3.44 -11.84
CA PHE A 70 8.70 3.36 -12.16
C PHE A 70 7.83 3.71 -10.96
N LEU A 71 8.12 3.13 -9.78
CA LEU A 71 7.42 3.44 -8.54
C LEU A 71 7.49 4.95 -8.21
N ALA A 72 8.67 5.56 -8.34
CA ALA A 72 8.83 7.00 -8.12
C ALA A 72 8.12 7.85 -9.18
N ALA A 73 8.17 7.45 -10.45
CA ALA A 73 7.49 8.14 -11.55
C ALA A 73 5.97 8.08 -11.39
N PHE A 74 5.43 6.94 -10.95
CA PHE A 74 4.02 6.76 -10.63
C PHE A 74 3.60 7.68 -9.49
N GLY A 75 4.37 7.76 -8.41
CA GLY A 75 4.09 8.67 -7.29
C GLY A 75 4.14 10.15 -7.69
N ARG A 76 5.03 10.54 -8.61
CA ARG A 76 5.04 11.90 -9.17
C ARG A 76 3.81 12.20 -10.03
N ARG A 77 3.35 11.25 -10.84
CA ARG A 77 2.15 11.39 -11.67
C ARG A 77 0.87 11.43 -10.82
N PHE A 78 0.81 10.61 -9.77
CA PHE A 78 -0.34 10.52 -8.86
C PHE A 78 0.07 10.73 -7.40
N PRO A 79 0.31 11.97 -6.95
CA PRO A 79 0.73 12.24 -5.57
C PRO A 79 -0.25 11.71 -4.52
N GLU A 80 -1.55 11.69 -4.84
CA GLU A 80 -2.58 11.14 -3.97
C GLU A 80 -2.56 9.61 -3.87
N HIS A 81 -1.88 8.92 -4.78
CA HIS A 81 -1.69 7.47 -4.79
C HIS A 81 -0.22 7.05 -4.67
N ASP A 82 0.68 7.98 -4.33
CA ASP A 82 2.11 7.72 -4.22
C ASP A 82 2.38 6.50 -3.29
N PRO A 83 2.95 5.40 -3.83
CA PRO A 83 3.28 4.21 -3.06
C PRO A 83 4.22 4.48 -1.90
N LEU A 84 5.09 5.49 -2.01
CA LEU A 84 6.10 5.84 -1.03
C LEU A 84 5.59 6.79 0.07
N THR A 85 4.29 7.15 0.04
CA THR A 85 3.70 7.92 1.14
C THR A 85 3.78 7.10 2.43
N LEU A 86 4.52 7.61 3.41
CA LEU A 86 4.63 7.01 4.74
C LEU A 86 3.37 7.33 5.56
N PHE A 87 2.79 6.29 6.12
CA PHE A 87 1.63 6.34 6.98
C PHE A 87 1.93 5.85 8.39
N PHE A 88 1.14 6.35 9.33
CA PHE A 88 1.16 6.00 10.74
C PHE A 88 -0.25 5.66 11.19
N GLY A 89 -0.40 4.62 12.00
CA GLY A 89 -1.70 4.22 12.52
C GLY A 89 -1.58 3.18 13.62
N PHE A 90 -2.72 2.63 14.02
CA PHE A 90 -2.78 1.58 15.03
C PHE A 90 -3.36 0.30 14.43
N VAL A 91 -2.88 -0.84 14.90
CA VAL A 91 -3.43 -2.16 14.56
C VAL A 91 -3.76 -2.94 15.82
N TYR A 92 -4.86 -3.67 15.79
CA TYR A 92 -5.24 -4.62 16.84
C TYR A 92 -4.93 -6.03 16.41
N ARG A 93 -4.30 -6.81 17.30
CA ARG A 93 -4.21 -8.26 17.13
C ARG A 93 -5.48 -8.93 17.64
N LEU A 94 -6.19 -9.61 16.76
CA LEU A 94 -7.43 -10.32 17.05
C LEU A 94 -7.16 -11.70 17.68
N PRO A 95 -8.14 -12.32 18.35
CA PRO A 95 -7.98 -13.65 18.95
C PRO A 95 -7.62 -14.76 17.95
N ASN A 96 -8.03 -14.62 16.69
CA ASN A 96 -7.70 -15.55 15.60
C ASN A 96 -6.26 -15.38 15.06
N GLY A 97 -5.48 -14.45 15.62
CA GLY A 97 -4.09 -14.18 15.21
C GLY A 97 -3.95 -13.15 14.09
N LEU A 98 -5.03 -12.75 13.42
CA LEU A 98 -5.04 -11.72 12.39
C LEU A 98 -4.96 -10.31 12.99
N PHE A 99 -4.70 -9.33 12.15
CA PHE A 99 -4.65 -7.92 12.50
C PHE A 99 -5.79 -7.13 11.88
N ARG A 100 -6.20 -6.05 12.54
CA ARG A 100 -7.16 -5.08 12.00
C ARG A 100 -6.60 -3.67 12.17
N LEU A 101 -6.60 -2.87 11.09
CA LEU A 101 -6.21 -1.46 11.14
C LEU A 101 -7.29 -0.65 11.86
N ASP A 102 -6.88 0.26 12.73
CA ASP A 102 -7.79 1.17 13.41
C ASP A 102 -8.02 2.42 12.57
N GLY A 103 -9.13 2.41 11.84
CA GLY A 103 -9.55 3.55 11.03
C GLY A 103 -8.56 3.90 9.91
N THR A 104 -8.63 5.16 9.48
CA THR A 104 -7.80 5.68 8.39
C THR A 104 -6.41 6.09 8.93
N PRO A 105 -5.31 5.58 8.34
CA PRO A 105 -3.98 5.95 8.78
C PRO A 105 -3.63 7.39 8.39
N LEU A 106 -2.71 8.00 9.13
CA LEU A 106 -2.35 9.42 9.00
C LEU A 106 -0.93 9.60 8.48
N ARG A 107 -0.69 10.68 7.73
CA ARG A 107 0.64 11.01 7.19
C ARG A 107 1.61 11.58 8.23
N LEU A 108 1.08 12.20 9.29
CA LEU A 108 1.88 12.83 10.33
C LEU A 108 1.91 11.95 11.59
N LYS A 109 3.10 11.49 11.97
CA LYS A 109 3.32 10.71 13.20
C LYS A 109 2.73 11.41 14.43
N GLY A 110 2.97 12.71 14.58
CA GLY A 110 2.47 13.48 15.72
C GLY A 110 0.94 13.53 15.79
N ALA A 111 0.24 13.54 14.64
CA ALA A 111 -1.21 13.50 14.61
C ALA A 111 -1.74 12.11 15.01
N ALA A 112 -1.14 11.03 14.49
CA ALA A 112 -1.49 9.67 14.90
C ALA A 112 -1.23 9.44 16.39
N MET A 113 -0.12 9.96 16.92
CA MET A 113 0.21 9.83 18.35
C MET A 113 -0.78 10.53 19.27
N LYS A 114 -1.52 11.55 18.83
CA LYS A 114 -2.58 12.18 19.65
C LYS A 114 -3.76 11.24 19.91
N GLU A 115 -3.94 10.23 19.05
CA GLU A 115 -5.01 9.26 19.16
C GLU A 115 -4.71 8.13 20.16
N ILE A 116 -3.46 8.04 20.66
CA ILE A 116 -3.01 6.95 21.53
C ILE A 116 -3.88 6.74 22.79
N GLY A 117 -4.43 7.83 23.34
CA GLY A 117 -5.30 7.80 24.52
C GLY A 117 -6.66 7.13 24.28
N ARG A 118 -7.07 6.91 23.02
CA ARG A 118 -8.30 6.20 22.66
C ARG A 118 -8.15 4.68 22.75
N HIS A 119 -6.92 4.17 22.84
CA HIS A 119 -6.62 2.74 22.85
C HIS A 119 -6.35 2.23 24.27
N THR A 120 -7.38 2.24 25.12
CA THR A 120 -7.31 2.00 26.57
C THR A 120 -7.17 0.53 26.99
N THR A 121 -7.37 -0.43 26.07
CA THR A 121 -7.34 -1.88 26.34
C THR A 121 -6.06 -2.55 25.78
N ALA A 122 -4.90 -2.00 26.14
CA ALA A 122 -3.68 -2.04 25.34
C ALA A 122 -2.83 -3.33 25.36
N ASP A 123 -3.37 -4.53 25.60
CA ASP A 123 -2.54 -5.75 25.56
C ASP A 123 -2.30 -6.26 24.12
N LYS A 124 -3.02 -5.70 23.15
CA LYS A 124 -3.03 -6.18 21.75
C LYS A 124 -3.02 -5.05 20.71
N VAL A 125 -2.68 -3.83 21.11
CA VAL A 125 -2.64 -2.66 20.22
C VAL A 125 -1.20 -2.32 19.89
N TYR A 126 -0.94 -2.04 18.61
CA TYR A 126 0.39 -1.66 18.14
C TYR A 126 0.31 -0.39 17.32
N PHE A 127 1.19 0.55 17.60
CA PHE A 127 1.46 1.68 16.73
C PHE A 127 2.40 1.23 15.61
N VAL A 128 2.02 1.47 14.36
CA VAL A 128 2.76 1.01 13.18
C VAL A 128 3.10 2.16 12.25
N SER A 129 4.18 1.99 11.49
CA SER A 129 4.47 2.79 10.30
C SER A 129 4.65 1.90 9.08
N PHE A 130 4.16 2.34 7.94
CA PHE A 130 4.16 1.58 6.69
C PHE A 130 4.03 2.50 5.48
N TYR A 131 4.50 2.06 4.32
CA TYR A 131 4.26 2.76 3.07
C TYR A 131 2.87 2.45 2.54
N ARG A 132 2.22 3.41 1.86
CA ARG A 132 0.94 3.18 1.19
C ARG A 132 0.95 1.92 0.33
N GLY A 133 2.00 1.76 -0.47
CA GLY A 133 2.13 0.63 -1.39
C GLY A 133 2.36 -0.72 -0.71
N ASP A 134 2.49 -0.75 0.62
CA ASP A 134 2.66 -1.96 1.42
C ASP A 134 1.39 -2.32 2.21
N TRP A 135 0.30 -1.59 1.96
CA TRP A 135 -1.02 -1.85 2.51
C TRP A 135 -1.96 -2.44 1.44
N THR A 136 -2.46 -3.64 1.70
CA THR A 136 -3.46 -4.35 0.88
C THR A 136 -4.63 -4.80 1.75
N ASP A 137 -5.69 -5.36 1.15
CA ASP A 137 -6.84 -5.91 1.92
C ASP A 137 -6.48 -7.13 2.77
N GLN A 138 -5.38 -7.82 2.45
CA GLN A 138 -5.02 -9.11 3.06
C GLN A 138 -3.79 -9.02 3.93
N ALA A 139 -2.93 -8.03 3.69
CA ALA A 139 -1.66 -7.90 4.39
C ALA A 139 -1.24 -6.44 4.50
N LEU A 140 -0.53 -6.15 5.59
CA LEU A 140 0.14 -4.89 5.85
C LEU A 140 1.61 -5.17 6.16
N LYS A 141 2.53 -4.71 5.30
CA LYS A 141 3.95 -4.77 5.61
C LYS A 141 4.36 -3.51 6.35
N VAL A 142 4.75 -3.68 7.60
CA VAL A 142 5.14 -2.58 8.49
C VAL A 142 6.65 -2.42 8.51
N ILE A 143 7.10 -1.17 8.47
CA ILE A 143 8.50 -0.78 8.65
C ILE A 143 8.85 -0.89 10.13
N SER A 144 7.97 -0.37 10.98
CA SER A 144 8.10 -0.45 12.43
C SER A 144 6.77 -0.70 13.11
N MET A 145 6.84 -1.37 14.25
CA MET A 145 5.72 -1.75 15.10
C MET A 145 6.13 -1.61 16.56
N ARG A 146 5.35 -0.89 17.36
CA ARG A 146 5.57 -0.69 18.80
C ARG A 146 4.29 -0.99 19.56
N ALA A 147 4.36 -1.82 20.59
CA ALA A 147 3.19 -2.05 21.44
C ALA A 147 2.76 -0.75 22.13
N VAL A 148 1.46 -0.49 22.20
CA VAL A 148 0.90 0.57 23.03
C VAL A 148 0.87 0.06 24.47
N LEU A 149 1.41 0.82 25.40
CA LEU A 149 1.47 0.45 26.82
C LEU A 149 0.31 1.09 27.60
N PRO A 150 -0.07 0.57 28.78
CA PRO A 150 -1.20 1.08 29.58
C PRO A 150 -1.10 2.56 29.97
N ASN A 151 0.11 3.12 30.02
CA ASN A 151 0.36 4.53 30.28
C ASN A 151 0.32 5.41 29.02
N PHE A 152 -0.24 4.90 27.92
CA PHE A 152 -0.33 5.58 26.62
C PHE A 152 1.03 5.94 26.02
N THR A 153 2.04 5.14 26.31
CA THR A 153 3.37 5.26 25.69
C THR A 153 3.63 4.10 24.73
N LEU A 154 4.68 4.21 23.94
CA LEU A 154 5.09 3.16 23.02
C LEU A 154 6.21 2.33 23.65
N GLY A 155 6.07 1.01 23.58
CA GLY A 155 7.13 0.08 23.92
C GLY A 155 8.27 0.08 22.90
N VAL A 156 9.15 -0.91 23.06
CA VAL A 156 10.30 -1.12 22.18
C VAL A 156 9.86 -1.35 20.73
N GLU A 157 10.58 -0.73 19.80
CA GLU A 157 10.36 -0.92 18.38
C GLU A 157 10.73 -2.33 17.93
N LYS A 158 9.84 -2.91 17.11
CA LYS A 158 10.02 -4.18 16.41
C LYS A 158 9.73 -3.97 14.92
N GLY A 159 10.15 -4.91 14.09
CA GLY A 159 9.95 -4.86 12.63
C GLY A 159 11.27 -4.78 11.86
N PRO A 160 11.25 -4.91 10.52
CA PRO A 160 10.08 -5.01 9.64
C PRO A 160 9.30 -6.32 9.80
N ALA A 161 7.99 -6.29 9.53
CA ALA A 161 7.12 -7.46 9.64
C ALA A 161 5.98 -7.42 8.61
N SER A 162 5.45 -8.60 8.28
CA SER A 162 4.20 -8.73 7.51
C SER A 162 3.08 -9.11 8.46
N LEU A 163 2.00 -8.34 8.46
CA LEU A 163 0.81 -8.57 9.28
C LEU A 163 -0.33 -9.02 8.39
N ASP A 164 -0.87 -10.21 8.61
CA ASP A 164 -2.06 -10.68 7.89
C ASP A 164 -3.28 -9.95 8.44
N LEU A 165 -4.00 -9.28 7.55
CA LEU A 165 -5.19 -8.51 7.90
C LEU A 165 -6.44 -9.39 7.86
N GLU A 166 -7.34 -9.15 8.81
CA GLU A 166 -8.70 -9.65 8.70
C GLU A 166 -9.40 -8.94 7.54
N LYS A 167 -9.92 -9.73 6.58
CA LYS A 167 -10.72 -9.18 5.48
C LYS A 167 -11.85 -8.33 6.05
N GLU A 168 -11.93 -7.07 5.62
CA GLU A 168 -13.10 -6.25 5.91
C GLU A 168 -14.34 -6.95 5.35
N ARG A 169 -15.24 -7.41 6.23
CA ARG A 169 -16.56 -7.88 5.81
C ARG A 169 -17.30 -6.65 5.31
N LYS A 170 -17.53 -6.57 3.99
CA LYS A 170 -18.46 -5.59 3.41
C LYS A 170 -19.79 -5.72 4.16
N LYS A 171 -20.20 -4.63 4.83
CA LYS A 171 -21.54 -4.48 5.40
C LYS A 171 -22.54 -4.21 4.30
#